data_AF-A0AAV6A5W2-F1
#
_entry.id   AF-A0AAV6A5W2-F1
#
_cell.length_a   1.000
_cell.length_b   1.000
_cell.length_c   1.000
_cell.angle_alpha   90.00
_cell.angle_beta   90.00
_cell.angle_gamma   90.00
#
_symmetry.space_group_name_H-M   'P 1'
#
loop_
_entity.id
_entity.type
_entity.pdbx_description
1 polymer ?
#
loop_
_entity_poly.entity_id
_entity_poly.type
_entity_poly.pdbx_seq_one_letter_code
_entity_poly.pdbx_strand_id
1 'polypeptide(L)'
;MSLTLNTLDQAFETPDAAIVAKTLAELDGRRNLVATLAHDEATYLQASGSAASGLVLMYQDGSVTHRYRSVDKVPLGRATDAFQQYLRGESAWRESFRWEEDQERVEALKWYESWWAYIAAFVLVIALFVYWRGWY
;
A
#
# COMPACT_ATOMS: atom_id res chain seq x y z
N MET A 1 -19.40 7.63 9.23
CA MET A 1 -18.71 7.19 8.00
C MET A 1 -18.72 5.68 8.00
N SER A 2 -19.08 5.07 6.87
CA SER A 2 -19.15 3.61 6.68
C SER A 2 -17.77 3.03 6.37
N LEU A 3 -17.50 1.81 6.80
CA LEU A 3 -16.25 1.11 6.52
C LEU A 3 -16.40 0.30 5.24
N THR A 4 -15.52 0.50 4.28
CA THR A 4 -15.51 -0.24 3.02
C THR A 4 -14.44 -1.33 3.04
N LEU A 5 -14.81 -2.57 2.75
CA LEU A 5 -13.85 -3.64 2.48
C LEU A 5 -13.62 -3.73 0.97
N ASN A 6 -12.40 -3.42 0.54
CA ASN A 6 -12.01 -3.46 -0.86
C ASN A 6 -11.00 -4.58 -1.10
N THR A 7 -11.20 -5.29 -2.19
CA THR A 7 -10.25 -6.19 -2.85
C THR A 7 -10.04 -5.70 -4.28
N LEU A 8 -9.12 -6.32 -5.02
CA LEU A 8 -8.87 -5.95 -6.42
C LEU A 8 -10.15 -5.95 -7.28
N ASP A 9 -11.07 -6.89 -7.02
CA ASP A 9 -12.23 -7.16 -7.88
C ASP A 9 -13.57 -6.78 -7.24
N GLN A 10 -13.61 -6.53 -5.92
CA GLN A 10 -14.86 -6.35 -5.17
C GLN A 10 -14.72 -5.31 -4.07
N ALA A 11 -15.74 -4.45 -3.93
CA ALA A 11 -15.91 -3.47 -2.87
C ALA A 11 -17.21 -3.75 -2.11
N PHE A 12 -17.14 -3.78 -0.78
CA PHE A 12 -18.28 -3.97 0.10
C PHE A 12 -18.45 -2.73 0.98
N GLU A 13 -19.58 -2.01 0.87
CA GLU A 13 -19.83 -0.76 1.60
C GLU A 13 -20.17 -0.94 3.09
N THR A 14 -20.68 -2.12 3.45
CA THR A 14 -20.98 -2.53 4.83
C THR A 14 -20.63 -4.00 5.03
N PRO A 15 -19.33 -4.34 5.10
CA PRO A 15 -18.90 -5.72 5.25
C PRO A 15 -19.30 -6.21 6.65
N ASP A 16 -19.93 -7.38 6.72
CA ASP A 16 -20.13 -8.07 7.99
C ASP A 16 -18.92 -8.94 8.35
N ALA A 17 -18.93 -9.51 9.55
CA ALA A 17 -17.85 -10.37 10.03
C ALA A 17 -17.61 -11.61 9.14
N ALA A 18 -18.65 -12.12 8.48
CA ALA A 18 -18.56 -13.29 7.62
C ALA A 18 -17.90 -12.97 6.28
N ILE A 19 -18.24 -11.82 5.69
CA ILE A 19 -17.62 -11.28 4.48
C ILE A 19 -16.13 -11.05 4.75
N VAL A 20 -15.77 -10.37 5.84
CA VAL A 20 -14.37 -10.14 6.23
C VAL A 20 -13.60 -11.47 6.33
N ALA A 21 -14.13 -12.43 7.08
CA ALA A 21 -13.46 -13.72 7.29
C ALA A 21 -13.26 -14.48 5.97
N LYS A 22 -14.28 -14.48 5.11
CA LYS A 22 -14.23 -15.11 3.79
C LYS A 22 -13.20 -14.44 2.89
N THR A 23 -13.22 -13.11 2.80
CA THR A 23 -12.29 -12.34 1.98
C THR A 23 -10.84 -12.57 2.40
N LEU A 24 -10.55 -12.58 3.71
CA LEU A 24 -9.20 -12.87 4.21
C LEU A 24 -8.78 -14.32 3.94
N ALA A 25 -9.71 -15.28 3.98
CA ALA A 25 -9.43 -16.67 3.67
C ALA A 25 -9.16 -16.91 2.17
N GLU A 26 -9.73 -16.09 1.29
CA GLU A 26 -9.52 -16.14 -0.17
C GLU A 26 -8.17 -15.55 -0.61
N LEU A 27 -7.45 -14.86 0.28
CA LEU A 27 -6.11 -14.35 -0.01
C LEU A 27 -5.14 -15.53 -0.22
N ASP A 28 -4.66 -15.65 -1.45
CA ASP A 28 -3.75 -16.73 -1.88
C ASP A 28 -2.28 -16.28 -2.05
N GLY A 29 -2.02 -14.98 -1.96
CA GLY A 29 -0.70 -14.36 -2.11
C GLY A 29 -0.14 -14.39 -3.54
N ARG A 30 -0.87 -14.91 -4.53
CA ARG A 30 -0.36 -15.10 -5.92
C ARG A 30 -0.78 -14.00 -6.87
N ARG A 31 -1.88 -13.29 -6.55
CA ARG A 31 -2.50 -12.28 -7.43
C ARG A 31 -2.26 -10.83 -6.99
N ASN A 32 -1.31 -10.59 -6.07
CA ASN A 32 -1.19 -9.31 -5.36
C ASN A 32 -2.54 -8.86 -4.75
N LEU A 33 -3.38 -9.83 -4.38
CA LEU A 33 -4.65 -9.56 -3.73
C LEU A 33 -4.37 -9.04 -2.33
N VAL A 34 -5.05 -7.96 -2.01
CA VAL A 34 -5.04 -7.31 -0.71
C VAL A 34 -6.47 -7.08 -0.29
N ALA A 35 -6.73 -7.23 1.00
CA ALA A 35 -8.00 -6.88 1.59
C ALA A 35 -7.80 -5.62 2.41
N THR A 36 -8.44 -4.52 2.01
CA THR A 36 -8.32 -3.22 2.68
C THR A 36 -9.66 -2.83 3.28
N LEU A 37 -9.71 -2.70 4.60
CA LEU A 37 -10.83 -2.17 5.35
C LEU A 37 -10.53 -0.70 5.68
N ALA A 38 -11.18 0.22 4.97
CA ALA A 38 -10.90 1.65 5.03
C ALA A 38 -12.07 2.43 5.64
N HIS A 39 -11.76 3.41 6.49
CA HIS A 39 -12.72 4.42 6.94
C HIS A 39 -12.75 5.61 5.96
N ASP A 40 -11.57 5.97 5.47
CA ASP A 40 -11.31 6.95 4.43
C ASP A 40 -10.00 6.57 3.70
N GLU A 41 -9.61 7.34 2.69
CA GLU A 41 -8.39 7.09 1.91
C GLU A 41 -7.10 7.18 2.75
N ALA A 42 -7.13 7.90 3.87
CA ALA A 42 -5.98 8.14 4.72
C ALA A 42 -5.90 7.18 5.92
N THR A 43 -6.99 6.49 6.25
CA THR A 43 -7.14 5.66 7.45
C THR A 43 -7.72 4.30 7.10
N TYR A 44 -6.86 3.28 7.10
CA TYR A 44 -7.25 1.93 6.71
C TYR A 44 -6.44 0.85 7.42
N LEU A 45 -7.01 -0.34 7.48
CA LEU A 45 -6.35 -1.58 7.86
C LEU A 45 -6.35 -2.52 6.65
N GLN A 46 -5.19 -3.02 6.28
CA GLN A 46 -4.98 -3.84 5.09
C GLN A 46 -4.31 -5.17 5.47
N ALA A 47 -4.68 -6.23 4.77
CA ALA A 47 -4.04 -7.53 4.84
C ALA A 47 -3.56 -7.94 3.45
N SER A 48 -2.35 -8.51 3.39
CA SER A 48 -1.77 -9.08 2.18
C SER A 48 -1.11 -10.41 2.49
N GLY A 49 -0.82 -11.20 1.45
CA GLY A 49 -0.19 -12.51 1.60
C GLY A 49 -1.20 -13.64 1.45
N SER A 50 -1.00 -14.74 2.18
CA SER A 50 -1.83 -15.94 2.03
C SER A 50 -2.30 -16.46 3.37
N ALA A 51 -3.57 -16.85 3.44
CA ALA A 51 -4.13 -17.54 4.60
C ALA A 51 -3.32 -18.79 5.01
N ALA A 52 -2.70 -19.48 4.04
CA ALA A 52 -1.92 -20.70 4.27
C ALA A 52 -0.50 -20.44 4.77
N SER A 53 0.14 -19.34 4.35
CA SER A 53 1.54 -19.03 4.70
C SER A 53 1.70 -17.86 5.69
N GLY A 54 0.58 -17.31 6.15
CA GLY A 54 0.50 -16.13 7.01
C GLY A 54 0.28 -14.85 6.22
N LEU A 55 -0.46 -13.93 6.85
CA LEU A 55 -0.83 -12.63 6.33
C LEU A 55 0.09 -11.56 6.92
N VAL A 56 0.37 -10.52 6.15
CA VAL A 56 1.01 -9.30 6.65
C VAL A 56 -0.08 -8.26 6.81
N LEU A 57 -0.19 -7.71 8.02
CA LEU A 57 -1.10 -6.61 8.29
C LEU A 57 -0.38 -5.29 8.07
N MET A 58 -1.09 -4.31 7.51
CA MET A 58 -0.62 -2.95 7.33
C MET A 58 -1.73 -2.01 7.78
N TYR A 59 -1.41 -0.95 8.51
CA TYR A 59 -2.40 0.09 8.79
C TYR A 59 -1.82 1.47 8.52
N GLN A 60 -2.70 2.38 8.12
CA GLN A 60 -2.40 3.79 7.96
C GLN A 60 -3.33 4.60 8.86
N ASP A 61 -2.78 5.60 9.54
CA ASP A 61 -3.52 6.43 10.49
C ASP A 61 -3.49 7.90 10.05
N GLY A 62 -4.50 8.33 9.30
CA GLY A 62 -4.75 9.73 8.90
C GLY A 62 -3.73 10.37 7.94
N SER A 63 -2.55 9.78 7.72
CA SER A 63 -1.52 10.29 6.82
C SER A 63 -0.66 9.16 6.24
N VAL A 64 -0.21 9.36 5.00
CA VAL A 64 0.69 8.45 4.26
C VAL A 64 2.04 8.28 4.98
N THR A 65 2.46 9.28 5.76
CA THR A 65 3.69 9.20 6.58
C THR A 65 3.54 8.33 7.82
N HIS A 66 2.30 7.96 8.20
CA HIS A 66 1.99 7.15 9.37
C HIS A 66 1.47 5.78 8.93
N ARG A 67 2.28 5.08 8.14
CA ARG A 67 2.01 3.72 7.71
C ARG A 67 2.86 2.73 8.51
N TYR A 68 2.22 1.67 8.96
CA TYR A 68 2.84 0.65 9.80
C TYR A 68 2.53 -0.73 9.26
N ARG A 69 3.46 -1.66 9.45
CA ARG A 69 3.38 -3.04 9.01
C ARG A 69 3.62 -4.00 10.17
N SER A 70 2.95 -5.14 10.19
CA SER A 70 3.22 -6.18 11.18
C SER A 70 4.61 -6.78 10.94
N VAL A 71 5.42 -6.84 12.01
CA VAL A 71 6.77 -7.42 11.96
C VAL A 71 6.71 -8.90 11.60
N ASP A 72 5.77 -9.61 12.22
CA ASP A 72 5.56 -11.03 12.01
C ASP A 72 4.42 -11.29 11.02
N LYS A 73 4.45 -12.47 10.39
CA LYS A 73 3.29 -12.98 9.66
C LYS A 73 2.21 -13.39 10.65
N VAL A 74 1.01 -12.88 10.42
CA VAL A 74 -0.19 -13.08 11.24
C VAL A 74 -1.01 -14.23 10.67
N PRO A 75 -1.38 -15.24 11.48
CA PRO A 75 -2.27 -16.31 11.03
C PRO A 75 -3.68 -15.78 10.77
N LEU A 76 -4.42 -16.42 9.86
CA LEU A 76 -5.76 -16.00 9.43
C LEU A 76 -6.70 -15.65 10.59
N GLY A 77 -6.78 -16.49 11.63
CA GLY A 77 -7.67 -16.25 12.77
C GLY A 77 -7.39 -14.90 13.45
N ARG A 78 -6.12 -14.59 13.74
CA ARG A 78 -5.74 -13.32 14.36
C ARG A 78 -5.96 -12.12 13.45
N ALA A 79 -5.74 -12.28 12.14
CA ALA A 79 -6.00 -11.22 11.17
C ALA A 79 -7.50 -10.91 11.11
N THR A 80 -8.35 -11.94 11.09
CA THR A 80 -9.81 -11.79 11.13
C THR A 80 -10.26 -11.09 12.41
N ASP A 81 -9.75 -11.49 13.57
CA ASP A 81 -10.09 -10.83 14.84
C ASP A 81 -9.70 -9.35 14.82
N ALA A 82 -8.53 -9.02 14.28
CA ALA A 82 -8.06 -7.64 14.15
C ALA A 82 -9.00 -6.81 13.25
N PHE A 83 -9.39 -7.36 12.09
CA PHE A 83 -10.33 -6.69 11.20
C PHE A 83 -11.71 -6.51 11.83
N GLN A 84 -12.20 -7.47 12.61
CA GLN A 84 -13.48 -7.35 13.31
C GLN A 84 -13.43 -6.29 14.42
N GLN A 85 -12.33 -6.23 15.18
CA GLN A 85 -12.11 -5.18 16.17
C GLN A 85 -12.05 -3.80 15.51
N TYR A 86 -11.32 -3.68 14.39
CA TYR A 86 -11.28 -2.45 13.59
C TYR A 86 -12.67 -2.07 13.07
N LEU A 87 -13.46 -3.05 12.61
CA LEU A 87 -14.83 -2.86 12.15
C LEU A 87 -15.74 -2.26 13.24
N ARG A 88 -15.51 -2.66 14.50
CA ARG A 88 -16.22 -2.13 15.68
C ARG A 88 -15.66 -0.81 16.21
N GLY A 89 -14.57 -0.29 15.63
CA GLY A 89 -13.89 0.92 16.08
C GLY A 89 -13.08 0.73 17.37
N GLU A 90 -12.74 -0.51 17.72
CA GLU A 90 -11.89 -0.81 18.86
C GLU A 90 -10.42 -0.54 18.52
N SER A 91 -9.61 -0.15 19.49
CA SER A 91 -8.16 0.09 19.32
C SER A 91 -7.28 -1.10 19.74
N ALA A 92 -7.87 -2.11 20.38
CA ALA A 92 -7.15 -3.26 20.95
C ALA A 92 -6.37 -4.08 19.91
N TRP A 93 -6.80 -4.07 18.66
CA TRP A 93 -6.10 -4.75 17.57
C TRP A 93 -4.70 -4.17 17.37
N ARG A 94 -4.51 -2.87 17.59
CA ARG A 94 -3.21 -2.20 17.42
C ARG A 94 -2.21 -2.68 18.47
N GLU A 95 -2.65 -2.94 19.69
CA GLU A 95 -1.79 -3.42 20.79
C GLU A 95 -1.48 -4.92 20.68
N SER A 96 -2.28 -5.66 19.90
CA SER A 96 -2.17 -7.11 19.74
C SER A 96 -1.03 -7.57 18.81
N PHE A 97 -0.37 -6.63 18.12
CA PHE A 97 0.72 -6.91 17.18
C PHE A 97 1.92 -6.01 17.42
N ARG A 98 3.08 -6.50 16.99
CA ARG A 98 4.29 -5.69 16.88
C ARG A 98 4.29 -5.03 15.50
N TRP A 99 4.45 -3.72 15.50
CA TRP A 99 4.43 -2.91 14.29
C TRP A 99 5.80 -2.31 14.05
N GLU A 100 6.19 -2.25 12.79
CA GLU A 100 7.29 -1.45 12.28
C GLU A 100 6.73 -0.32 11.41
N GLU A 101 7.37 0.84 11.44
CA GLU A 101 7.04 1.93 10.52
C GLU A 101 7.44 1.48 9.11
N ASP A 102 6.44 1.40 8.24
CA ASP A 102 6.66 1.05 6.84
C ASP A 102 7.05 2.33 6.11
N GLN A 103 8.34 2.67 6.23
CA GLN A 103 8.92 3.68 5.37
C GLN A 103 8.95 3.10 3.97
N GLU A 104 7.90 3.40 3.21
CA GLU A 104 7.90 3.25 1.78
C GLU A 104 9.17 3.96 1.31
N ARG A 105 10.22 3.18 1.01
CA ARG A 105 11.32 3.66 0.19
C ARG A 105 10.66 3.93 -1.14
N VAL A 106 10.10 5.12 -1.27
CA VAL A 106 10.13 5.84 -2.52
C VAL A 106 11.63 5.99 -2.77
N GLU A 107 12.23 4.95 -3.36
CA GLU A 107 13.36 5.09 -4.26
C GLU A 107 12.83 5.99 -5.36
N ALA A 108 12.80 7.27 -5.01
CA ALA A 108 12.57 8.34 -5.92
C ALA A 108 13.79 8.23 -6.82
N LEU A 109 13.62 7.53 -7.94
CA LEU A 109 14.39 7.67 -9.17
C LEU A 109 14.28 9.15 -9.59
N LYS A 110 14.86 10.06 -8.79
CA LYS A 110 14.94 11.52 -8.94
C LYS A 110 15.97 11.92 -9.98
N TRP A 111 16.40 11.00 -10.82
CA TRP A 111 17.40 11.31 -11.85
C TRP A 111 16.82 12.22 -12.94
N TYR A 112 15.51 12.18 -13.19
CA TYR A 112 14.85 13.00 -14.22
C TYR A 112 14.42 14.40 -13.73
N GLU A 113 14.42 14.67 -12.43
CA GLU A 113 14.19 16.01 -11.87
C GLU A 113 15.47 16.85 -11.74
N SER A 114 16.64 16.27 -12.03
CA SER A 114 17.85 17.07 -12.14
C SER A 114 17.79 17.90 -13.42
N TRP A 115 17.58 19.21 -13.29
CA TRP A 115 17.84 20.25 -14.29
C TRP A 115 19.06 19.98 -15.21
N TRP A 116 20.07 19.28 -14.70
CA TRP A 116 21.22 18.77 -15.48
C TRP A 116 20.87 17.86 -16.65
N ALA A 117 19.84 17.01 -16.57
CA ALA A 117 19.39 16.19 -17.69
C ALA A 117 18.87 17.05 -18.85
N TYR A 118 18.12 18.11 -18.52
CA TYR A 118 17.66 19.10 -19.49
C TYR A 118 18.82 19.93 -20.05
N ILE A 119 19.79 20.31 -19.23
CA ILE A 119 21.00 21.01 -19.69
C ILE A 119 21.82 20.14 -20.64
N ALA A 120 22.03 18.87 -20.32
CA ALA A 120 22.78 17.95 -21.19
C ALA A 120 22.07 17.74 -22.54
N ALA A 121 20.75 17.55 -22.53
CA ALA A 121 19.96 17.46 -23.76
C ALA A 121 20.02 18.76 -24.57
N PHE A 122 19.90 19.91 -23.92
CA PHE A 122 19.95 21.22 -24.57
C PHE A 122 21.34 21.50 -25.20
N VAL A 123 22.42 21.19 -24.49
CA VAL A 123 23.80 21.31 -25.01
C VAL A 123 24.00 20.37 -26.20
N LEU A 124 23.48 19.14 -26.14
CA LEU A 124 23.57 18.18 -27.25
C LEU A 124 22.83 18.70 -28.50
N VAL A 125 21.63 19.28 -28.32
CA VAL A 125 20.87 19.89 -29.42
C VAL A 125 21.61 21.09 -30.01
N ILE A 126 22.19 21.96 -29.18
CA ILE A 126 23.00 23.10 -29.67
C ILE A 126 24.22 22.60 -30.44
N ALA A 127 24.95 21.62 -29.92
CA ALA A 127 26.13 21.07 -30.58
C ALA A 127 25.77 20.46 -31.94
N LEU A 128 24.66 19.72 -32.03
CA LEU A 128 24.13 19.22 -33.30
C LEU A 128 23.78 20.36 -34.26
N PHE A 129 23.13 21.42 -33.78
CA PHE A 129 22.75 22.56 -34.61
C PHE A 129 23.98 23.32 -35.15
N VAL A 130 25.00 23.54 -34.32
CA VAL A 130 26.27 24.18 -34.73
C VAL A 130 27.00 23.30 -35.72
N TYR A 131 27.07 22.00 -35.49
CA TYR A 131 27.68 21.03 -36.39
C TYR A 131 27.00 21.04 -37.77
N TRP A 132 25.66 21.07 -37.80
CA TRP A 132 24.90 21.11 -39.04
C TRP A 132 25.04 22.44 -39.79
N ARG A 133 25.10 23.56 -39.06
CA ARG A 133 25.24 24.90 -39.63
C ARG A 133 26.66 25.24 -40.09
N GLY A 134 27.68 24.61 -39.50
CA GLY A 134 29.08 24.78 -39.90
C GLY A 134 29.48 23.99 -41.17
N TRP A 135 28.56 23.21 -41.74
CA TRP A 135 28.78 22.40 -42.93
C TRP A 135 28.14 22.97 -44.22
N TYR A 136 27.68 24.22 -44.17
CA TYR A 136 27.20 25.00 -45.32
C TYR A 136 27.97 26.32 -45.41
#